data_AF-A0A7K4GKM0-F1
#
_entry.id   AF-A0A7K4GKM0-F1
#
_cell.length_a   1.000
_cell.length_b   1.000
_cell.length_c   1.000
_cell.angle_alpha   90.00
_cell.angle_beta   90.00
_cell.angle_gamma   90.00
#
_symmetry.space_group_name_H-M   'P 1'
#
loop_
_entity.id
_entity.type
_entity.pdbx_description
1 polymer ?
#
loop_
_entity_poly.entity_id
_entity_poly.type
_entity_poly.pdbx_seq_one_letter_code
_entity_poly.pdbx_strand_id
1 'polypeptide(L)'
;MPESNDEKLIVTLVVCSRCGNPFMIKKEQTKTGTLICDNCIKLEQRKKKLTDSVKESQKDIENSIKGFKSSLRVAKSQQIKQIYFDKIKKTSDVLNKSVELLKKIEETNEEKYIEEYKKLFDKMKEDYEEK
;
A
#
# COMPACT_ATOMS: atom_id res chain seq x y z
N MET A 1 -38.74 -18.82 29.54
CA MET A 1 -37.44 -18.14 29.70
C MET A 1 -36.40 -18.96 28.97
N PRO A 2 -35.66 -18.44 27.98
CA PRO A 2 -34.58 -19.21 27.37
C PRO A 2 -33.33 -19.12 28.26
N GLU A 3 -32.72 -20.28 28.46
CA GLU A 3 -31.51 -20.49 29.26
C GLU A 3 -30.32 -19.85 28.54
N SER A 4 -29.75 -18.83 29.18
CA SER A 4 -28.49 -18.21 28.80
C SER A 4 -27.35 -19.15 29.13
N ASN A 5 -26.88 -19.91 28.13
CA ASN A 5 -25.61 -20.62 28.17
C ASN A 5 -24.48 -19.59 28.24
N ASP A 6 -24.09 -19.22 29.46
CA ASP A 6 -22.86 -18.50 29.75
C ASP A 6 -21.66 -19.41 29.43
N GLU A 7 -21.27 -19.49 28.15
CA GLU A 7 -19.96 -19.96 27.74
C GLU A 7 -18.90 -19.02 28.34
N LYS A 8 -18.47 -19.30 29.58
CA LYS A 8 -17.35 -18.61 30.21
C LYS A 8 -16.11 -18.80 29.34
N LEU A 9 -15.78 -17.78 28.55
CA LEU A 9 -14.56 -17.69 27.76
C LEU A 9 -13.36 -17.76 28.71
N ILE A 10 -12.76 -18.95 28.85
CA ILE A 10 -11.52 -19.12 29.61
C ILE A 10 -10.36 -18.60 28.76
N VAL A 11 -9.98 -17.34 29.02
CA VAL A 11 -8.89 -16.65 28.36
C VAL A 11 -7.67 -16.53 29.27
N THR A 12 -6.49 -16.49 28.66
CA THR A 12 -5.21 -16.24 29.32
C THR A 12 -4.59 -14.98 28.74
N LEU A 13 -4.07 -14.12 29.61
CA LEU A 13 -3.31 -12.95 29.20
C LEU A 13 -1.88 -13.35 28.81
N VAL A 14 -1.48 -13.00 27.59
CA VAL A 14 -0.15 -13.28 27.04
C VAL A 14 0.45 -12.01 26.45
N VAL A 15 1.78 -11.95 26.36
CA VAL A 15 2.49 -10.79 25.80
C VAL A 15 2.76 -11.00 24.32
N CYS A 16 2.45 -10.00 23.49
CA CYS A 16 2.76 -10.02 22.06
C CYS A 16 4.27 -9.99 21.82
N SER A 17 4.79 -10.96 21.07
CA SER A 17 6.21 -11.07 20.72
C SER A 17 6.72 -9.92 19.84
N ARG A 18 5.83 -9.11 19.25
CA ARG A 18 6.21 -8.00 18.36
C ARG A 18 6.13 -6.62 19.00
N CYS A 19 5.02 -6.32 19.67
CA CYS A 19 4.80 -5.00 20.26
C CYS A 19 4.90 -4.98 21.79
N GLY A 20 5.10 -6.13 22.44
CA GLY A 20 5.15 -6.23 23.89
C GLY A 20 3.82 -5.97 24.60
N ASN A 21 2.74 -5.68 23.87
CA ASN A 21 1.43 -5.43 24.48
C ASN A 21 0.77 -6.74 24.93
N PRO A 22 0.19 -6.78 26.13
CA PRO A 22 -0.61 -7.91 26.58
C PRO A 22 -1.89 -8.06 25.75
N PHE A 23 -2.29 -9.29 25.43
CA PHE A 23 -3.55 -9.61 24.77
C PHE A 23 -4.09 -10.96 25.26
N MET A 24 -5.40 -11.17 25.11
CA MET A 24 -6.08 -12.38 25.58
C MET A 24 -6.09 -13.45 24.49
N ILE A 25 -5.73 -14.69 24.84
CA ILE A 25 -5.89 -15.87 23.98
C ILE A 25 -6.73 -16.93 24.68
N LYS A 26 -7.41 -17.79 23.92
CA LYS A 26 -8.12 -18.94 24.50
C LYS A 26 -7.10 -19.93 25.09
N LYS A 27 -7.38 -20.50 26.27
CA LYS A 27 -6.44 -21.41 26.97
C LYS A 27 -5.91 -22.57 26.11
N GLU A 28 -6.68 -23.04 25.14
CA GLU A 28 -6.30 -24.16 24.26
C GLU A 28 -5.43 -23.74 23.05
N GLN A 29 -5.22 -22.44 22.84
CA GLN A 29 -4.39 -21.90 21.75
C GLN A 29 -2.91 -21.74 22.12
N THR A 30 -2.47 -22.14 23.32
CA THR A 30 -1.05 -22.17 23.69
C THR A 30 -0.33 -23.29 22.95
N LYS A 31 -0.11 -23.11 21.65
CA LYS A 31 0.83 -23.88 20.86
C LYS A 31 2.14 -23.09 20.79
N THR A 32 3.21 -23.76 21.21
CA THR A 32 4.62 -23.40 21.05
C THR A 32 4.88 -22.58 19.78
N GLY A 33 5.02 -21.27 19.92
CA GLY A 33 5.25 -20.34 18.81
C GLY A 33 5.23 -18.87 19.26
N THR A 34 5.74 -17.97 18.40
CA THR A 34 5.65 -16.51 18.61
C THR A 34 4.19 -16.07 18.62
N LEU A 35 3.71 -15.60 19.78
CA LEU A 35 2.35 -15.10 19.96
C LEU A 35 2.26 -13.65 19.48
N ILE A 36 1.50 -13.43 18.41
CA ILE A 36 1.33 -12.11 17.79
C ILE A 36 -0.12 -11.68 18.01
N CYS A 37 -0.33 -10.46 18.51
CA CYS A 37 -1.68 -9.93 18.71
C CYS A 37 -2.37 -9.57 17.39
N ASP A 38 -3.71 -9.58 17.40
CA ASP A 38 -4.53 -9.24 16.24
C ASP A 38 -4.17 -7.89 15.60
N ASN A 39 -3.75 -6.91 16.42
CA ASN A 39 -3.38 -5.60 15.91
C ASN A 39 -2.12 -5.67 15.05
N CYS A 40 -1.10 -6.42 15.49
CA CYS A 40 0.11 -6.65 14.70
C CYS A 40 -0.17 -7.43 13.42
N ILE A 41 -1.08 -8.41 13.46
CA ILE A 41 -1.53 -9.16 12.27
C ILE A 41 -2.23 -8.23 11.28
N LYS A 42 -3.17 -7.40 11.75
CA LYS A 42 -3.88 -6.42 10.92
C LYS A 42 -2.93 -5.41 10.30
N LEU A 43 -1.94 -4.93 11.04
CA LEU A 43 -0.92 -4.00 10.54
C LEU A 43 -0.11 -4.63 9.39
N GLU A 44 0.34 -5.87 9.53
CA GLU A 44 1.03 -6.56 8.43
C GLU A 44 0.16 -6.79 7.22
N GLN A 45 -1.09 -7.20 7.40
CA GLN A 45 -2.03 -7.36 6.30
C GLN A 45 -2.27 -6.04 5.56
N ARG A 46 -2.37 -4.93 6.29
CA ARG A 46 -2.48 -3.58 5.70
C ARG A 46 -1.23 -3.24 4.91
N LYS A 47 -0.03 -3.47 5.46
CA LYS A 47 1.24 -3.24 4.74
C LYS A 47 1.33 -4.07 3.46
N LYS A 48 0.99 -5.36 3.53
CA LYS A 48 1.01 -6.24 2.35
C LYS A 48 0.06 -5.77 1.26
N LYS A 49 -1.20 -5.48 1.60
CA LYS A 49 -2.17 -4.91 0.65
C LYS A 49 -1.66 -3.62 0.02
N LEU A 50 -0.98 -2.79 0.81
CA LEU A 50 -0.40 -1.56 0.31
C LEU A 50 0.72 -1.84 -0.69
N THR A 51 1.68 -2.69 -0.35
CA THR A 51 2.77 -3.09 -1.25
C THR A 51 2.25 -3.67 -2.56
N ASP A 52 1.19 -4.48 -2.51
CA ASP A 52 0.59 -5.06 -3.72
C ASP A 52 -0.09 -3.98 -4.58
N SER A 53 -0.88 -3.08 -3.97
CA SER A 53 -1.51 -1.94 -4.66
C SER A 53 -0.49 -0.97 -5.25
N VAL A 54 0.62 -0.76 -4.56
CA VAL A 54 1.76 0.04 -5.04
C VAL A 54 2.36 -0.59 -6.29
N LYS A 55 2.69 -1.89 -6.24
CA LYS A 55 3.30 -2.61 -7.37
C LYS A 55 2.41 -2.56 -8.61
N GLU A 56 1.11 -2.71 -8.43
CA GLU A 56 0.13 -2.56 -9.51
C GLU A 56 0.19 -1.15 -10.10
N SER A 57 0.18 -0.12 -9.25
CA SER A 57 0.22 1.26 -9.71
C SER A 57 1.55 1.64 -10.41
N GLN A 58 2.68 1.07 -9.98
CA GLN A 58 3.97 1.21 -10.67
C GLN A 58 3.93 0.59 -12.07
N LYS A 59 3.35 -0.61 -12.19
CA LYS A 59 3.18 -1.30 -13.47
C LYS A 59 2.32 -0.47 -14.44
N ASP A 60 1.27 0.16 -13.94
CA ASP A 60 0.42 1.05 -14.74
C ASP A 60 1.19 2.28 -15.23
N ILE A 61 1.97 2.94 -14.36
CA ILE A 61 2.84 4.05 -14.75
C ILE A 61 3.84 3.63 -15.84
N GLU A 62 4.51 2.50 -15.68
CA GLU A 62 5.46 1.99 -16.68
C GLU A 62 4.77 1.75 -18.03
N ASN A 63 3.56 1.21 -18.01
CA ASN A 63 2.76 1.02 -19.22
C ASN A 63 2.37 2.35 -19.87
N SER A 64 1.97 3.36 -19.11
CA SER A 64 1.71 4.71 -19.62
C SER A 64 2.94 5.33 -20.27
N ILE A 65 4.12 5.23 -19.64
CA ILE A 65 5.39 5.72 -20.21
C ILE A 65 5.71 5.01 -21.52
N LYS A 66 5.53 3.68 -21.59
CA LYS A 66 5.70 2.91 -22.84
C LYS A 66 4.72 3.35 -23.94
N GLY A 67 3.47 3.64 -23.56
CA GLY A 67 2.45 4.19 -24.45
C GLY A 67 2.88 5.53 -25.03
N PHE A 68 3.27 6.49 -24.19
CA PHE A 68 3.73 7.81 -24.64
C PHE A 68 4.99 7.74 -25.50
N LYS A 69 5.95 6.86 -25.18
CA LYS A 69 7.14 6.63 -26.02
C LYS A 69 6.76 6.12 -27.41
N SER A 70 5.78 5.22 -27.50
CA SER A 70 5.27 4.72 -28.78
C SER A 70 4.61 5.83 -29.59
N SER A 71 3.73 6.62 -28.96
CA SER A 71 3.06 7.78 -29.59
C SER A 71 4.05 8.87 -30.03
N LEU A 72 5.11 9.11 -29.24
CA LEU A 72 6.19 10.03 -29.56
C LEU A 72 6.96 9.60 -30.81
N ARG A 73 7.24 8.30 -30.95
CA ARG A 73 7.98 7.76 -32.11
C ARG A 73 7.21 7.95 -33.42
N VAL A 74 5.90 7.80 -33.39
CA VAL A 74 5.04 7.93 -34.59
C VAL A 74 4.56 9.37 -34.84
N ALA A 75 4.68 10.26 -33.86
CA ALA A 75 4.26 11.65 -33.99
C ALA A 75 5.07 12.37 -35.08
N LYS A 76 4.38 12.99 -36.03
CA LYS A 76 4.99 13.74 -37.14
C LYS A 76 5.26 15.21 -36.80
N SER A 77 4.43 15.83 -35.96
CA SER A 77 4.54 17.24 -35.58
C SER A 77 5.46 17.46 -34.38
N GLN A 78 6.31 18.49 -34.44
CA GLN A 78 7.20 18.92 -33.35
C GLN A 78 6.42 19.28 -32.08
N GLN A 79 5.28 19.97 -32.21
CA GLN A 79 4.43 20.34 -31.07
C GLN A 79 3.83 19.12 -30.39
N ILE A 80 3.37 18.14 -31.18
CA ILE A 80 2.81 16.89 -30.64
C ILE A 80 3.89 16.08 -29.93
N LYS A 81 5.13 16.06 -30.46
CA LYS A 81 6.26 15.44 -29.78
C LYS A 81 6.55 16.09 -28.43
N GLN A 82 6.49 17.42 -28.35
CA GLN A 82 6.71 18.16 -27.10
C GLN A 82 5.68 17.77 -26.03
N ILE A 83 4.40 17.67 -26.41
CA ILE A 83 3.32 17.23 -25.49
C ILE A 83 3.61 15.83 -24.92
N TYR A 84 4.04 14.88 -25.76
CA TYR A 84 4.37 13.54 -25.27
C TYR A 84 5.64 13.52 -24.42
N PHE A 85 6.64 14.35 -24.73
CA PHE A 85 7.81 14.52 -23.88
C PHE A 85 7.45 15.05 -22.49
N ASP A 86 6.60 16.07 -22.42
CA ASP A 86 6.15 16.65 -21.14
C ASP A 86 5.34 15.63 -20.33
N LYS A 87 4.48 14.84 -20.99
CA LYS A 87 3.76 13.73 -20.34
C LYS A 87 4.74 12.68 -19.79
N ILE A 88 5.71 12.22 -20.59
CA ILE A 88 6.73 11.25 -20.13
C ILE A 88 7.48 11.79 -18.91
N LYS A 89 7.87 13.07 -18.92
CA LYS A 89 8.59 13.70 -17.82
C LYS A 89 7.73 13.73 -16.55
N LYS A 90 6.50 14.23 -16.63
CA LYS A 90 5.55 14.24 -15.51
C LYS A 90 5.33 12.85 -14.93
N THR A 91 5.06 11.85 -15.77
CA THR A 91 4.83 10.48 -15.30
C THR A 91 6.09 9.86 -14.68
N SER A 92 7.28 10.17 -15.22
CA SER A 92 8.56 9.72 -14.66
C SER A 92 8.83 10.33 -13.28
N ASP A 93 8.49 11.60 -13.07
CA ASP A 93 8.64 12.26 -11.77
C ASP A 93 7.71 11.62 -10.72
N VAL A 94 6.49 11.26 -11.12
CA VAL A 94 5.56 10.52 -10.23
C VAL A 94 6.12 9.14 -9.89
N LEU A 95 6.69 8.42 -10.86
CA LEU A 95 7.33 7.13 -10.59
C LEU A 95 8.46 7.26 -9.56
N ASN A 96 9.34 8.24 -9.72
CA ASN A 96 10.44 8.49 -8.79
C ASN A 96 9.93 8.78 -7.38
N LYS A 97 8.93 9.66 -7.24
CA LYS A 97 8.28 9.94 -5.95
C LYS A 97 7.62 8.71 -5.34
N SER A 98 7.00 7.86 -6.17
CA SER A 98 6.40 6.60 -5.69
C SER A 98 7.45 5.67 -5.08
N VAL A 99 8.63 5.57 -5.69
CA VAL A 99 9.74 4.74 -5.21
C VAL A 99 10.33 5.31 -3.91
N GLU A 100 10.49 6.62 -3.80
CA GLU A 100 10.95 7.27 -2.57
C GLU A 100 9.99 7.06 -1.39
N LEU A 101 8.69 7.21 -1.63
CA LEU A 101 7.67 6.98 -0.59
C LEU A 101 7.67 5.52 -0.12
N LEU A 102 7.91 4.56 -1.02
CA LEU A 102 8.04 3.16 -0.62
C LEU A 102 9.24 2.90 0.28
N LYS A 103 10.41 3.45 -0.07
CA LYS A 103 11.60 3.33 0.78
C LYS A 103 11.31 3.89 2.18
N LYS A 104 10.65 5.06 2.26
CA LYS A 104 10.25 5.64 3.54
C LYS A 104 9.25 4.77 4.30
N ILE A 105 8.26 4.16 3.64
CA ILE A 105 7.30 3.24 4.29
C ILE A 105 8.02 2.02 4.87
N GLU A 106 8.99 1.48 4.13
CA GLU A 106 9.82 0.34 4.57
C GLU A 106 10.73 0.71 5.74
N GLU A 107 11.32 1.91 5.72
CA GLU A 107 12.24 2.41 6.74
C GLU A 107 11.54 2.87 8.03
N THR A 108 10.38 3.52 7.93
CA THR A 108 9.81 4.27 9.07
C THR A 108 8.56 3.66 9.70
N ASN A 109 7.91 2.64 9.12
CA ASN A 109 6.64 2.09 9.63
C ASN A 109 5.52 3.13 9.86
N GLU A 110 5.67 4.36 9.37
CA GLU A 110 4.73 5.46 9.61
C GLU A 110 3.57 5.43 8.61
N GLU A 111 2.33 5.44 9.10
CA GLU A 111 1.12 5.44 8.27
C GLU A 111 0.96 6.71 7.41
N LYS A 112 1.65 7.82 7.74
CA LYS A 112 1.55 9.07 6.97
C LYS A 112 2.08 8.93 5.52
N TYR A 113 3.17 8.18 5.33
CA TYR A 113 3.75 7.98 4.00
C TYR A 113 2.87 7.10 3.11
N ILE A 114 2.04 6.26 3.73
CA ILE A 114 1.03 5.45 3.07
C ILE A 114 -0.08 6.33 2.49
N GLU A 115 -0.54 7.33 3.24
CA GLU A 115 -1.53 8.29 2.76
C GLU A 115 -0.96 9.22 1.68
N GLU A 116 0.29 9.67 1.83
CA GLU A 116 0.99 10.44 0.80
C GLU A 116 1.12 9.66 -0.50
N TYR A 117 1.39 8.36 -0.43
CA TYR A 117 1.43 7.49 -1.60
C TYR A 117 0.07 7.45 -2.29
N LYS A 118 -1.03 7.19 -1.56
CA LYS A 118 -2.38 7.17 -2.17
C LYS A 118 -2.72 8.51 -2.85
N LYS A 119 -2.50 9.62 -2.16
CA LYS A 119 -2.75 10.97 -2.69
C LYS A 119 -1.95 11.27 -3.96
N LEU A 120 -0.73 10.75 -4.08
CA LEU A 120 0.09 10.90 -5.28
C LEU A 120 -0.57 10.25 -6.50
N PHE A 121 -1.15 9.06 -6.34
CA PHE A 121 -1.81 8.33 -7.42
C PHE A 121 -3.20 8.88 -7.75
N ASP A 122 -3.96 9.32 -6.76
CA ASP A 122 -5.27 9.93 -6.98
C ASP A 122 -5.15 11.22 -7.80
N LYS A 123 -4.20 12.10 -7.44
CA LYS A 123 -3.88 13.30 -8.25
C LYS A 123 -3.48 12.95 -9.68
N MET A 124 -2.73 11.85 -9.84
CA MET A 124 -2.31 11.42 -11.16
C MET A 124 -3.50 10.96 -12.02
N LYS A 125 -4.51 10.31 -11.41
CA LYS A 125 -5.76 9.94 -12.10
C LYS A 125 -6.59 11.16 -12.48
N GLU A 126 -6.72 12.13 -11.59
CA GLU A 126 -7.40 13.41 -11.88
C GLU A 126 -6.76 14.13 -13.08
N ASP A 127 -5.42 14.23 -13.11
CA ASP A 127 -4.66 14.81 -14.23
C ASP A 127 -4.84 14.06 -15.56
N TYR A 128 -5.27 12.80 -15.54
CA TYR A 128 -5.57 12.01 -16.76
C TYR A 128 -7.04 12.08 -17.18
N GLU A 129 -7.95 12.40 -16.25
CA GLU A 129 -9.38 12.55 -16.48
C GLU A 129 -9.77 13.95 -16.93
N GLU A 130 -8.93 14.97 -16.71
CA GLU A 130 -9.03 16.26 -17.41
C GLU A 130 -8.68 16.07 -18.91
N LYS A 131 -9.67 15.61 -19.66
CA LYS A 131 -9.72 15.62 -21.13
C LYS A 131 -10.86 16.50 -21.62
#